data_AF-A0A0S7YRY4-F1
#
_entry.id   AF-A0A0S7YRY4-F1
#
_cell.length_a   1.000
_cell.length_b   1.000
_cell.length_c   1.000
_cell.angle_alpha   90.00
_cell.angle_beta   90.00
_cell.angle_gamma   90.00
#
_symmetry.space_group_name_H-M   'P 1'
#
loop_
_entity.id
_entity.type
_entity.pdbx_description
1 polymer ?
#
loop_
_entity_poly.entity_id
_entity_poly.type
_entity_poly.pdbx_seq_one_letter_code
_entity_poly.pdbx_strand_id
1 'polypeptide(L)'
;MTYFTVNDKCNGCLACVENCPACALSCRDEGARRTLLHNMTLCARCGQCWRICPRQAIEFETLLRGAWDDVITLDLVHCSECGEVLYTMDFARNVQEKLNVQIRPLCPRHQEEYSRLAAAYPGSGSGTADSR
;
A
#
# COMPACT_ATOMS: atom_id res chain seq x y z
N MET A 1 -23.56 -16.11 2.22
CA MET A 1 -22.94 -14.79 1.97
C MET A 1 -21.74 -14.97 1.04
N THR A 2 -21.94 -14.85 -0.27
CA THR A 2 -20.88 -14.84 -1.27
C THR A 2 -20.42 -13.40 -1.49
N TYR A 3 -19.30 -13.02 -0.88
CA TYR A 3 -18.73 -11.68 -1.02
C TYR A 3 -18.02 -11.44 -2.36
N PHE A 4 -17.92 -12.47 -3.20
CA PHE A 4 -17.32 -12.45 -4.52
C PHE A 4 -18.34 -13.06 -5.49
N THR A 5 -18.81 -12.26 -6.42
CA THR A 5 -19.69 -12.68 -7.52
C THR A 5 -19.02 -12.41 -8.86
N VAL A 6 -19.40 -13.20 -9.87
CA VAL A 6 -18.91 -13.06 -11.25
C VAL A 6 -20.13 -13.05 -12.17
N ASN A 7 -20.31 -11.94 -12.90
CA ASN A 7 -21.43 -11.75 -13.81
C ASN A 7 -21.14 -12.30 -15.22
N ASP A 8 -22.14 -12.19 -16.09
CA ASP A 8 -22.18 -12.69 -17.48
C ASP A 8 -21.16 -12.03 -18.43
N LYS A 9 -20.54 -10.91 -18.06
CA LYS A 9 -19.48 -10.28 -18.86
C LYS A 9 -18.18 -11.09 -18.87
N CYS A 10 -18.04 -12.06 -17.96
CA CYS A 10 -16.86 -12.92 -17.82
C CYS A 10 -16.66 -13.81 -19.06
N ASN A 11 -15.46 -13.73 -19.64
CA ASN A 11 -15.06 -14.54 -20.79
C ASN A 11 -14.06 -15.67 -20.44
N GLY A 12 -13.83 -15.93 -19.15
CA GLY A 12 -12.95 -17.03 -18.71
C GLY A 12 -11.45 -16.84 -19.01
N CYS A 13 -10.98 -15.61 -19.25
CA CYS A 13 -9.57 -15.30 -19.57
C CYS A 13 -8.56 -15.49 -18.42
N LEU A 14 -9.02 -15.87 -17.21
CA LEU A 14 -8.21 -16.19 -16.03
C LEU A 14 -7.27 -15.09 -15.48
N ALA A 15 -7.30 -13.86 -16.01
CA ALA A 15 -6.49 -12.75 -15.48
C ALA A 15 -6.64 -12.53 -13.95
N CYS A 16 -7.83 -12.83 -13.40
CA CYS A 16 -8.10 -12.79 -11.95
C CYS A 16 -7.44 -13.93 -11.15
N VAL A 17 -7.19 -15.09 -11.75
CA VAL A 17 -6.47 -16.22 -11.15
C VAL A 17 -4.98 -15.91 -11.11
N GLU A 18 -4.39 -15.59 -12.26
CA GLU A 18 -2.95 -15.29 -12.40
C GLU A 18 -2.49 -14.11 -11.52
N ASN A 19 -3.37 -13.13 -11.27
CA ASN A 19 -3.06 -11.94 -10.48
C ASN A 19 -3.62 -12.01 -9.05
N CYS A 20 -3.94 -13.19 -8.51
CA CYS A 20 -4.38 -13.34 -7.13
C CYS A 20 -3.17 -13.51 -6.19
N PRO A 21 -2.73 -12.48 -5.43
CA PRO A 21 -1.50 -12.56 -4.63
C PRO A 21 -1.58 -13.54 -3.46
N ALA A 22 -2.79 -13.98 -3.09
CA ALA A 22 -3.03 -14.94 -2.03
C ALA A 22 -3.41 -16.34 -2.55
N CYS A 23 -3.31 -16.59 -3.87
CA CYS A 23 -3.69 -17.85 -4.52
C CYS A 23 -5.11 -18.34 -4.17
N ALA A 24 -6.01 -17.40 -3.88
CA ALA A 24 -7.37 -17.68 -3.43
C ALA A 24 -8.34 -17.99 -4.58
N LEU A 25 -7.93 -17.75 -5.84
CA LEU A 25 -8.68 -18.07 -7.04
C LEU A 25 -7.97 -19.18 -7.82
N SER A 26 -8.76 -20.04 -8.45
CA SER A 26 -8.29 -21.12 -9.32
C SER A 26 -9.35 -21.43 -10.37
N CYS A 27 -9.06 -22.28 -11.35
CA CYS A 27 -10.04 -22.78 -12.31
C CYS A 27 -9.96 -24.29 -12.44
N ARG A 28 -11.07 -24.90 -12.84
CA ARG A 28 -11.16 -26.32 -13.16
C ARG A 28 -11.92 -26.50 -14.46
N ASP A 29 -11.34 -27.27 -15.36
CA ASP A 29 -11.95 -27.63 -16.63
C ASP A 29 -12.42 -29.09 -16.58
N GLU A 30 -13.71 -29.32 -16.82
CA GLU A 30 -14.35 -30.63 -16.81
C GLU A 30 -15.19 -30.78 -18.09
N GLY A 31 -14.71 -31.59 -19.03
CA GLY A 31 -15.32 -31.74 -20.36
C GLY A 31 -15.35 -30.41 -21.13
N ALA A 32 -16.55 -29.98 -21.54
CA ALA A 32 -16.76 -28.71 -22.24
C ALA A 32 -17.09 -27.52 -21.29
N ARG A 33 -16.79 -27.63 -19.99
CA ARG A 33 -17.11 -26.60 -18.98
C ARG A 33 -15.87 -26.16 -18.22
N ARG A 34 -15.74 -24.85 -18.00
CA ARG A 34 -14.77 -24.22 -17.11
C ARG A 34 -15.49 -23.65 -15.89
N THR A 35 -15.01 -23.99 -14.70
CA THR A 35 -15.53 -23.51 -13.42
C THR A 35 -14.46 -22.68 -12.71
N LEU A 36 -14.78 -21.44 -12.35
CA LEU A 36 -13.92 -20.63 -11.49
C LEU A 36 -14.13 -21.06 -10.03
N LEU A 37 -13.04 -21.27 -9.29
CA LEU A 37 -13.02 -21.67 -7.90
C LEU A 37 -12.52 -20.49 -7.05
N HIS A 38 -13.13 -20.29 -5.88
CA HIS A 38 -12.73 -19.25 -4.92
C HIS A 38 -12.64 -19.84 -3.51
N ASN A 39 -11.46 -19.77 -2.90
CA ASN A 39 -11.22 -20.19 -1.54
C ASN A 39 -11.26 -18.99 -0.58
N MET A 40 -12.37 -18.87 0.16
CA MET A 40 -12.57 -17.78 1.12
C MET A 40 -11.54 -17.76 2.26
N THR A 41 -10.93 -18.89 2.64
CA THR A 41 -9.94 -18.90 3.75
C THR A 41 -8.57 -18.36 3.35
N LEU A 42 -8.28 -18.35 2.04
CA LEU A 42 -7.08 -17.72 1.48
C LEU A 42 -7.33 -16.27 1.02
N CYS A 43 -8.58 -15.87 0.85
CA CYS A 43 -8.92 -14.59 0.25
C CYS A 43 -8.64 -13.41 1.19
N ALA A 44 -7.52 -12.72 0.98
CA ALA A 44 -7.16 -11.48 1.67
C ALA A 44 -8.07 -10.27 1.35
N ARG A 45 -9.15 -10.44 0.57
CA ARG A 45 -10.15 -9.42 0.20
C ARG A 45 -9.57 -8.12 -0.43
N CYS A 46 -8.35 -8.17 -0.96
CA CYS A 46 -7.61 -7.02 -1.51
C CYS A 46 -8.22 -6.37 -2.77
N GLY A 47 -9.23 -6.98 -3.40
CA GLY A 47 -9.90 -6.47 -4.60
C GLY A 47 -9.09 -6.52 -5.90
N GLN A 48 -7.88 -7.10 -5.90
CA GLN A 48 -7.02 -7.13 -7.10
C GLN A 48 -7.68 -7.81 -8.31
N CYS A 49 -8.43 -8.90 -8.07
CA CYS A 49 -9.18 -9.59 -9.12
C CYS A 49 -10.28 -8.72 -9.76
N TRP A 50 -10.86 -7.76 -9.04
CA TRP A 50 -11.79 -6.76 -9.59
C TRP A 50 -11.05 -5.72 -10.42
N ARG A 51 -9.95 -5.16 -9.88
CA ARG A 51 -9.13 -4.14 -10.57
C ARG A 51 -8.57 -4.63 -11.90
N ILE A 52 -8.12 -5.89 -11.96
CA ILE A 52 -7.46 -6.47 -13.15
C ILE A 52 -8.44 -7.01 -14.19
N CYS A 53 -9.74 -7.11 -13.89
CA CYS A 53 -10.70 -7.75 -14.80
C CYS A 53 -11.04 -6.82 -16.00
N PRO A 54 -10.56 -7.10 -17.23
CA PRO A 54 -10.79 -6.20 -18.38
C PRO A 54 -12.25 -6.19 -18.84
N ARG A 55 -13.06 -7.12 -18.33
CA ARG A 55 -14.50 -7.24 -18.59
C ARG A 55 -15.37 -6.59 -17.52
N GLN A 56 -14.78 -6.12 -16.41
CA GLN A 56 -15.50 -5.63 -15.23
C GLN A 56 -16.57 -6.63 -14.76
N ALA A 57 -16.20 -7.91 -14.75
CA ALA A 57 -17.12 -9.02 -14.51
C ALA A 57 -17.17 -9.50 -13.06
N ILE A 58 -16.24 -9.05 -12.22
CA ILE A 58 -16.18 -9.36 -10.79
C ILE A 58 -16.88 -8.25 -10.01
N GLU A 59 -17.53 -8.58 -8.90
CA GLU A 59 -18.32 -7.65 -8.08
C GLU A 59 -18.03 -7.83 -6.58
N PHE A 60 -18.09 -6.71 -5.84
CA PHE A 60 -17.70 -6.59 -4.42
C PHE A 60 -18.56 -5.52 -3.71
N GLU A 61 -19.88 -5.72 -3.59
CA GLU A 61 -20.82 -4.67 -3.16
C GLU A 61 -20.45 -3.92 -1.86
N THR A 62 -19.94 -4.62 -0.84
CA THR A 62 -19.67 -4.04 0.49
C THR A 62 -18.20 -3.79 0.79
N LEU A 63 -17.28 -4.27 -0.06
CA LEU A 63 -15.88 -4.46 0.34
C LEU A 63 -14.95 -3.25 0.11
N LEU A 64 -15.37 -2.31 -0.73
CA LEU A 64 -14.53 -1.20 -1.21
C LEU A 64 -14.85 0.14 -0.55
N ARG A 65 -15.64 0.14 0.54
CA ARG A 65 -16.04 1.32 1.32
C ARG A 65 -15.72 1.11 2.80
N GLY A 66 -14.45 1.25 3.16
CA GLY A 66 -14.00 1.36 4.54
C GLY A 66 -13.82 2.84 4.93
N ALA A 67 -14.06 3.15 6.20
CA ALA A 67 -13.51 4.37 6.79
C ALA A 67 -11.99 4.20 6.98
N TRP A 68 -11.27 5.31 7.14
CA TRP A 68 -9.94 5.26 7.71
C TRP A 68 -10.07 5.23 9.23
N ASP A 69 -9.43 4.25 9.87
CA ASP A 69 -9.32 4.18 11.32
C ASP A 69 -7.99 4.80 11.75
N ASP A 70 -8.01 5.70 12.73
CA ASP A 70 -6.81 6.27 13.34
C ASP A 70 -6.15 5.20 14.26
N VAL A 71 -5.27 4.37 13.68
CA VAL A 71 -4.63 3.25 14.40
C VAL A 71 -3.60 3.74 15.42
N ILE A 72 -2.88 4.82 15.11
CA ILE A 72 -1.90 5.45 16.00
C ILE A 72 -1.68 6.91 15.60
N THR A 73 -1.57 7.79 16.60
CA THR A 73 -1.14 9.18 16.42
C THR A 73 0.25 9.33 17.04
N LEU A 74 1.16 9.99 16.33
CA LEU A 74 2.55 10.17 16.76
C LEU A 74 2.91 11.65 16.75
N ASP A 75 3.49 12.13 17.85
CA ASP A 75 3.98 13.51 17.94
C ASP A 75 5.12 13.73 16.94
N LEU A 76 5.02 14.81 16.17
CA LEU A 76 5.96 15.13 15.10
C LEU A 76 6.99 16.16 15.58
N VAL A 77 8.26 15.83 15.38
CA VAL A 77 9.35 16.81 15.45
C VAL A 77 9.29 17.65 14.20
N HIS A 78 9.05 18.94 14.40
CA HIS A 78 9.13 19.95 13.36
C HIS A 78 10.49 20.64 13.43
N CYS A 79 11.04 21.05 12.29
CA CYS A 79 12.19 21.92 12.22
C CYS A 79 11.92 23.22 12.99
N SER A 80 12.74 23.55 14.00
CA SER A 80 12.52 24.71 14.87
C SER A 80 12.66 26.06 14.18
N GLU A 81 13.22 26.07 12.97
CA GLU A 81 13.60 27.28 12.21
C GLU A 81 12.68 27.49 10.99
N CYS A 82 12.11 26.43 10.41
CA CYS A 82 11.23 26.54 9.24
C CYS A 82 9.88 25.81 9.33
N GLY A 83 9.65 25.00 10.38
CA GLY A 83 8.37 24.37 10.66
C GLY A 83 8.00 23.13 9.85
N GLU A 84 8.85 22.63 8.95
CA GLU A 84 8.57 21.37 8.23
C GLU A 84 8.69 20.15 9.16
N VAL A 85 7.93 19.09 8.86
CA VAL A 85 7.95 17.82 9.61
C VAL A 85 9.21 17.03 9.26
N LEU A 86 9.96 16.59 10.28
CA LEU A 86 11.17 15.77 10.11
C LEU A 86 10.91 14.28 10.34
N TYR A 87 10.46 13.94 11.54
CA TYR A 87 10.29 12.57 12.03
C TYR A 87 9.44 12.59 13.31
N THR A 88 9.13 11.41 13.86
CA THR A 88 8.37 11.30 15.11
C THR A 88 9.25 11.50 16.34
N MET A 89 8.68 12.02 17.43
CA MET A 89 9.37 12.21 18.71
C MET A 89 10.03 10.94 19.22
N ASP A 90 9.36 9.79 19.10
CA ASP A 90 9.91 8.51 19.54
C ASP A 90 11.02 8.00 18.61
N PHE A 91 10.97 8.28 17.30
CA PHE A 91 12.11 8.02 16.42
C PHE A 91 13.31 8.88 16.83
N ALA A 92 13.11 10.18 17.08
CA ALA A 92 14.15 11.09 17.54
C ALA A 92 14.85 10.57 18.80
N ARG A 93 14.06 10.19 19.81
CA ARG A 93 14.54 9.63 21.09
C ARG A 93 15.35 8.36 20.87
N ASN A 94 14.82 7.41 20.09
CA ASN A 94 15.51 6.15 19.77
C ASN A 94 16.86 6.37 19.07
N VAL A 95 16.97 7.34 18.15
CA VAL A 95 18.22 7.64 17.45
C VAL A 95 19.20 8.38 18.37
N GLN A 96 18.74 9.32 19.20
CA GLN A 96 19.55 9.99 20.22
C GLN A 96 20.17 8.99 21.20
N GLU A 97 19.36 8.06 21.74
CA GLU A 97 19.81 7.01 22.66
C GLU A 97 20.82 6.05 21.99
N LYS A 98 20.55 5.59 20.77
CA LYS A 98 21.40 4.60 20.08
C LYS A 98 22.71 5.16 19.54
N LEU A 99 22.74 6.42 19.12
CA LEU A 99 23.96 7.07 18.62
C LEU A 99 24.70 7.85 19.71
N ASN A 100 24.09 8.05 20.88
CA ASN A 100 24.58 8.92 21.96
C ASN A 100 24.90 10.35 21.46
N VAL A 101 24.08 10.85 20.54
CA VAL A 101 24.20 12.18 19.91
C VAL A 101 22.96 13.00 20.23
N GLN A 102 23.16 14.26 20.61
CA GLN A 102 22.06 15.22 20.77
C GLN A 102 21.60 15.72 19.40
N ILE A 103 20.49 15.16 18.89
CA ILE A 103 19.89 15.58 17.63
C ILE A 103 19.10 16.86 17.87
N ARG A 104 19.43 17.93 17.13
CA ARG A 104 18.67 19.19 17.06
C ARG A 104 17.69 19.12 15.88
N PRO A 105 16.44 19.62 15.98
CA PRO A 105 15.53 19.67 14.84
C PRO A 105 16.10 20.59 13.75
N LEU A 106 16.39 20.04 12.58
CA LEU A 106 17.52 20.52 11.78
C LEU A 106 17.17 21.49 10.66
N CYS A 107 18.14 22.36 10.46
CA CYS A 107 18.19 23.54 9.62
C CYS A 107 19.63 24.06 9.78
N PRO A 108 20.34 24.44 8.70
CA PRO A 108 20.21 25.83 8.23
C PRO A 108 19.11 26.12 7.19
N ARG A 109 18.50 25.08 6.61
CA ARG A 109 17.03 24.95 6.57
C ARG A 109 16.57 23.49 6.63
N HIS A 110 17.30 22.60 5.97
CA HIS A 110 17.49 21.19 6.32
C HIS A 110 18.92 20.79 5.93
N GLN A 111 19.90 21.69 6.14
CA GLN A 111 21.12 21.61 5.34
C GLN A 111 22.03 20.49 5.81
N GLU A 112 22.49 19.74 4.81
CA GLU A 112 23.13 18.45 4.91
C GLU A 112 22.30 17.29 5.47
N GLU A 113 21.04 17.52 5.86
CA GLU A 113 20.02 16.50 5.57
C GLU A 113 20.02 16.26 4.06
N TYR A 114 19.86 15.00 3.65
CA TYR A 114 20.01 14.57 2.26
C TYR A 114 21.38 14.77 1.57
N SER A 115 22.30 15.66 1.98
CA SER A 115 23.59 15.88 1.26
C SER A 115 24.56 14.67 1.24
N ARG A 116 24.20 13.53 1.87
CA ARG A 116 24.87 12.23 1.66
C ARG A 116 23.97 11.05 1.31
N LEU A 117 22.73 11.28 0.89
CA LEU A 117 21.84 10.18 0.49
C LEU A 117 22.06 9.59 -0.92
N ALA A 118 22.46 10.24 -2.01
CA ALA A 118 23.38 11.37 -2.27
C ALA A 118 24.88 11.14 -1.96
N ALA A 119 25.26 9.92 -1.58
CA ALA A 119 26.61 9.37 -1.84
C ALA A 119 26.55 7.86 -2.11
N ALA A 120 25.69 7.13 -1.38
CA ALA A 120 25.73 5.66 -1.33
C ALA A 120 24.61 4.91 -2.07
N TYR A 121 23.45 5.54 -2.35
CA TYR A 121 22.28 4.83 -2.91
C TYR A 121 21.62 5.60 -4.07
N PRO A 122 21.87 5.21 -5.34
CA PRO A 122 21.19 5.78 -6.49
C PRO A 122 19.81 5.14 -6.68
N GLY A 123 18.73 5.75 -6.16
CA GLY A 123 17.39 5.21 -6.43
C GLY A 123 16.16 5.77 -5.70
N SER A 124 16.29 6.71 -4.76
CA SER A 124 15.12 7.24 -4.01
C SER A 124 15.07 8.77 -4.04
N GLY A 125 14.35 9.34 -5.00
CA GLY A 125 14.14 10.77 -5.13
C GLY A 125 12.86 11.12 -5.90
N SER A 126 12.02 11.98 -5.29
CA SER A 126 10.85 12.67 -5.84
C SER A 126 9.70 11.84 -6.43
N GLY A 127 8.63 11.69 -5.64
CA GLY A 127 7.26 11.67 -6.14
C GLY A 127 6.61 13.04 -5.89
N THR A 128 6.04 13.64 -6.93
CA THR A 128 5.56 15.05 -6.93
C THR A 128 4.11 15.20 -6.47
N ALA A 129 3.82 16.29 -5.76
CA ALA A 129 2.52 16.94 -5.68
C ALA A 129 2.81 18.45 -5.53
N ASP A 130 2.83 19.25 -6.59
CA ASP A 130 1.70 19.65 -7.45
C ASP A 130 0.53 20.21 -6.62
N SER A 131 0.51 21.54 -6.54
CA SER A 131 -0.39 22.34 -5.72
C SER A 131 -1.61 22.79 -6.51
N ARG A 132 -2.79 22.61 -5.93
CA ARG A 132 -4.02 23.35 -6.24
C ARG A 132 -4.55 24.01 -4.98
#